data_AF-A0A6G1CES0-F1
#
_entry.id   AF-A0A6G1CES0-F1
#
_cell.length_a   1.000
_cell.length_b   1.000
_cell.length_c   1.000
_cell.angle_alpha   90.00
_cell.angle_beta   90.00
_cell.angle_gamma   90.00
#
_symmetry.space_group_name_H-M   'P 1'
#
loop_
_entity.id
_entity.type
_entity.pdbx_description
1 polymer ?
#
loop_
_entity_poly.entity_id
_entity_poly.type
_entity_poly.pdbx_seq_one_letter_code
_entity_poly.pdbx_strand_id
1 'polypeptide(L)' 'INLKWKFGHAQRFDNLTSLTLGEWCMSNKFSPLLHFLWFSPLLEDLTLKLNM' A
#
# COMPACT_ATOMS: atom_id res chain seq x y z
N ILE A 1 -10.33 0.15 -8.34
CA ILE A 1 -10.16 1.08 -7.21
C ILE A 1 -9.17 2.16 -7.65
N ASN A 2 -9.64 3.40 -7.82
CA ASN A 2 -8.84 4.53 -8.31
C ASN A 2 -8.69 5.52 -7.16
N LEU A 3 -7.65 5.34 -6.34
CA LEU A 3 -7.37 6.20 -5.19
C LEU A 3 -6.57 7.41 -5.70
N LYS A 4 -7.29 8.45 -6.14
CA LYS A 4 -6.70 9.80 -6.26
C LYS A 4 -6.43 10.30 -4.84
N TRP A 5 -5.21 10.11 -4.36
CA TRP A 5 -4.79 10.47 -3.01
C TRP A 5 -4.87 11.98 -2.79
N LYS A 6 -5.92 12.44 -2.10
CA LYS A 6 -5.98 13.77 -1.50
C LYS A 6 -5.14 13.79 -0.23
N PHE A 7 -4.06 14.55 -0.25
CA PHE A 7 -3.11 14.82 0.84
C PHE A 7 -3.74 15.61 2.01
N GLY A 8 -4.76 15.07 2.67
CA GLY A 8 -5.45 15.78 3.76
C GLY A 8 -5.92 14.93 4.93
N HIS A 9 -6.11 13.62 4.75
CA HIS A 9 -6.41 12.71 5.85
C HIS A 9 -5.79 11.36 5.50
N ALA A 10 -4.74 10.99 6.23
CA ALA A 10 -4.19 9.65 6.15
C ALA A 10 -5.25 8.64 6.62
N GLN A 11 -5.85 7.92 5.67
CA GLN A 11 -6.70 6.78 6.00
C GLN A 11 -5.79 5.70 6.59
N ARG A 12 -5.92 5.45 7.89
CA ARG A 12 -5.26 4.32 8.54
C ARG A 12 -6.01 3.04 8.18
N PHE A 13 -5.24 2.01 7.88
CA PHE A 13 -5.68 0.65 7.66
C PHE A 13 -5.50 -0.14 8.96
N ASP A 14 -6.20 0.29 10.02
CA ASP A 14 -5.98 -0.20 11.39
C ASP A 14 -6.27 -1.70 11.57
N ASN A 15 -7.01 -2.34 10.66
CA ASN A 15 -7.35 -3.76 10.71
C ASN A 15 -6.80 -4.56 9.50
N LEU A 16 -5.89 -3.98 8.72
CA LEU A 16 -5.35 -4.65 7.53
C LEU A 16 -4.20 -5.57 7.93
N THR A 17 -4.45 -6.87 7.93
CA THR A 17 -3.45 -7.90 8.26
C THR A 17 -2.77 -8.50 7.03
N SER A 18 -3.45 -8.49 5.88
CA SER A 18 -2.90 -9.02 4.62
C SER A 18 -3.11 -8.05 3.48
N LEU A 19 -2.05 -7.82 2.70
CA LEU A 19 -2.04 -6.93 1.55
C LEU A 19 -1.37 -7.59 0.35
N THR A 20 -2.06 -7.57 -0.80
CA THR A 20 -1.47 -7.95 -2.09
C THR A 20 -1.39 -6.73 -3.00
N LEU A 21 -0.20 -6.39 -3.45
CA LEU A 21 0.05 -5.29 -4.39
C LEU A 21 0.58 -5.84 -5.71
N GLY A 22 0.19 -5.19 -6.81
CA GLY A 22 0.78 -5.43 -8.12
C GLY A 22 2.01 -4.55 -8.38
N GLU A 23 2.67 -4.76 -9.51
CA GLU A 23 3.90 -4.06 -9.92
C GLU A 23 3.82 -2.52 -9.83
N TRP A 24 2.64 -1.93 -10.02
CA TRP A 24 2.41 -0.49 -9.89
C TRP A 24 2.90 0.10 -8.56
N CYS A 25 2.96 -0.69 -7.48
CA CYS A 25 3.45 -0.23 -6.18
C CYS A 25 4.96 0.10 -6.16
N MET A 26 5.71 -0.37 -7.16
CA MET A 26 7.14 -0.08 -7.34
C MET A 26 7.39 1.26 -8.03
N SER A 27 6.35 1.85 -8.63
CA SER A 27 6.43 3.17 -9.27
C SER A 27 6.83 4.25 -8.28
N ASN A 28 7.45 5.31 -8.80
CA ASN A 28 7.86 6.48 -8.01
C ASN A 28 8.66 6.10 -6.75
N LYS A 29 9.71 5.28 -6.95
CA LYS A 29 10.61 4.82 -5.87
C LYS A 29 9.86 4.18 -4.70
N PHE A 30 8.94 3.25 -4.99
CA PHE A 30 8.17 2.53 -3.97
C PHE A 30 7.26 3.42 -3.12
N SER A 31 6.97 4.65 -3.54
CA SER A 31 6.12 5.58 -2.79
C SER A 31 4.73 5.01 -2.44
N PRO A 32 4.02 4.32 -3.36
CA PRO A 32 2.75 3.69 -3.01
C PRO A 32 2.92 2.56 -1.98
N LEU A 33 3.97 1.74 -2.12
CA LEU A 33 4.26 0.67 -1.18
C LEU A 33 4.50 1.20 0.23
N LEU A 34 5.37 2.22 0.37
CA LEU A 34 5.68 2.85 1.66
C LEU A 34 4.43 3.45 2.31
N HIS A 35 3.52 4.01 1.51
CA HIS A 35 2.26 4.53 2.03
C HIS A 35 1.44 3.44 2.72
N PHE A 36 1.22 2.30 2.08
CA PHE A 36 0.47 1.21 2.71
C PHE A 36 1.17 0.66 3.95
N LEU A 37 2.50 0.53 3.92
CA LEU A 37 3.26 0.06 5.08
C LEU A 37 3.13 1.02 6.27
N TRP A 38 3.19 2.33 6.04
CA TRP A 38 3.07 3.31 7.13
C TRP A 38 1.67 3.39 7.73
N PHE A 39 0.64 3.14 6.94
CA PHE A 39 -0.74 3.27 7.40
C PHE A 39 -1.38 1.95 7.85
N SER A 40 -0.66 0.83 7.80
CA SER A 40 -1.17 -0.49 8.16
C SER A 40 -0.39 -1.08 9.35
N PRO A 41 -0.63 -0.62 10.59
CA PRO A 41 0.18 -1.01 11.75
C PRO A 41 0.03 -2.49 12.13
N LEU A 42 -1.05 -3.15 11.71
CA LEU A 42 -1.31 -4.57 11.96
C LEU A 42 -0.99 -5.46 10.75
N LEU A 43 -0.26 -4.95 9.75
CA LEU A 43 0.05 -5.73 8.56
C LEU A 43 1.03 -6.85 8.90
N GLU A 44 0.59 -8.09 8.69
CA GLU A 44 1.38 -9.30 8.93
C GLU A 44 1.92 -9.86 7.60
N ASP A 45 1.08 -9.88 6.56
CA ASP A 45 1.40 -10.47 5.27
C ASP A 45 1.41 -9.44 4.14
N LEU A 46 2.53 -9.31 3.45
CA LEU A 46 2.67 -8.53 2.22
C LEU A 46 3.06 -9.43 1.05
N THR A 47 2.20 -9.50 0.02
CA THR A 47 2.49 -10.18 -1.25
C THR A 47 2.67 -9.18 -2.38
N LEU A 48 3.80 -9.26 -3.09
CA LEU A 48 4.10 -8.44 -4.26
C LEU A 48 3.98 -9.29 -5.52
N LYS A 49 3.00 -8.97 -6.36
CA LYS A 49 2.83 -9.58 -7.69
C LYS A 49 3.55 -8.73 -8.72
N LEU A 50 4.80 -9.11 -8.96
CA LEU A 50 5.62 -8.55 -10.03
C LEU A 50 5.37 -9.36 -11.29
N ASN A 51 4.91 -8.70 -12.35
CA ASN A 51 4.89 -9.33 -13.66
C ASN A 51 6.33 -9.31 -14.18
N MET A 52 6.87 -10.46 -14.56
CA MET A 52 8.14 -10.54 -15.28
C MET A 52 7.92 -10.29 -16.77
#